data_AF-A0A929DJ19-F1
#
_entry.id   AF-A0A929DJ19-F1
#
_cell.length_a   1.000
_cell.length_b   1.000
_cell.length_c   1.000
_cell.angle_alpha   90.00
_cell.angle_beta   90.00
_cell.angle_gamma   90.00
#
_symmetry.space_group_name_H-M   'P 1'
#
loop_
_entity.id
_entity.type
_entity.pdbx_description
1 polymer ?
#
loop_
_entity_poly.entity_id
_entity_poly.type
_entity_poly.pdbx_seq_one_letter_code
_entity_poly.pdbx_strand_id
1 'polypeptide(L)'
;MNTKIKSGIFLLTTLLIGFVIGYLTSTQVKESRIRELRTFGSAEGFKFMMEHMLELDDEQKDAIRPIVDEYAKKNFELMKNFRGEFSVLMKEFHKELTPHLTAEQIERLNEFGKRGREMRGRGESPRYGRRRFGRGPGGDQGPGRGQGRPPDSLDR
;
A
#
# COMPACT_ATOMS: atom_id res chain seq x y z
N MET A 1 -55.40 -1.21 -16.39
CA MET A 1 -54.30 -0.90 -15.43
C MET A 1 -54.49 0.50 -14.88
N ASN A 2 -54.60 0.64 -13.56
CA ASN A 2 -54.76 1.92 -12.87
C ASN A 2 -53.62 2.90 -13.18
N THR A 3 -53.94 4.16 -13.48
CA THR A 3 -52.99 5.23 -13.86
C THR A 3 -51.93 5.47 -12.76
N LYS A 4 -52.30 5.21 -11.51
CA LYS A 4 -51.40 5.24 -10.33
C LYS A 4 -50.29 4.18 -10.41
N ILE A 5 -50.62 2.99 -10.92
CA ILE A 5 -49.65 1.88 -11.08
C ILE A 5 -48.66 2.20 -12.21
N LYS A 6 -49.14 2.77 -13.33
CA LYS A 6 -48.27 3.17 -14.46
C LYS A 6 -47.25 4.23 -14.05
N SER A 7 -47.69 5.21 -13.25
CA SER A 7 -46.82 6.29 -12.74
C SER A 7 -45.78 5.76 -11.74
N GLY A 8 -46.17 4.82 -10.86
CA GLY A 8 -45.26 4.16 -9.94
C GLY A 8 -44.17 3.34 -10.65
N ILE A 9 -44.53 2.62 -11.72
CA ILE A 9 -43.56 1.87 -12.53
C ILE A 9 -42.56 2.81 -13.19
N PHE A 10 -43.03 3.95 -13.73
CA PHE A 10 -42.16 4.94 -14.36
C PHE A 10 -41.12 5.51 -13.38
N LEU A 11 -41.55 5.87 -12.17
CA LEU A 11 -40.69 6.36 -11.09
C LEU A 11 -39.65 5.32 -10.64
N LEU A 12 -40.06 4.06 -10.50
CA LEU A 12 -39.15 2.98 -10.13
C LEU A 12 -38.08 2.75 -11.21
N THR A 13 -38.47 2.87 -12.47
CA THR A 13 -37.58 2.65 -13.62
C THR A 13 -36.51 3.74 -13.71
N THR A 14 -36.88 5.01 -13.56
CA THR A 14 -35.91 6.11 -13.58
C THR A 14 -34.97 6.08 -12.38
N LEU A 15 -35.45 5.67 -11.20
CA LEU A 15 -34.63 5.47 -10.01
C LEU A 15 -33.59 4.36 -10.20
N LEU A 16 -33.99 3.21 -10.77
CA LEU A 16 -33.08 2.12 -11.08
C LEU A 16 -32.02 2.54 -12.09
N ILE A 17 -32.39 3.30 -13.12
CA ILE A 17 -31.43 3.82 -14.11
C ILE A 17 -30.42 4.76 -13.42
N GLY A 18 -30.88 5.71 -12.61
CA GLY A 18 -30.01 6.59 -11.85
C GLY A 18 -29.08 5.84 -10.87
N PHE A 19 -29.60 4.80 -10.22
CA PHE A 19 -28.82 3.96 -9.32
C PHE A 19 -27.73 3.18 -10.05
N VAL A 20 -28.05 2.58 -11.20
CA VAL A 20 -27.08 1.83 -12.02
C VAL A 20 -25.98 2.77 -12.54
N ILE A 21 -26.34 3.96 -13.03
CA ILE A 21 -25.37 4.97 -13.50
C ILE A 21 -24.49 5.45 -12.34
N GLY A 22 -25.06 5.74 -11.17
CA GLY A 22 -24.31 6.13 -9.97
C GLY A 22 -23.39 5.03 -9.46
N TYR A 23 -23.87 3.78 -9.46
CA TYR A 23 -23.10 2.61 -9.01
C TYR A 23 -21.92 2.30 -9.93
N LEU A 24 -22.13 2.35 -11.25
CA LEU A 24 -21.07 2.14 -12.25
C LEU A 24 -19.98 3.22 -12.19
N THR A 25 -20.38 4.47 -11.91
CA THR A 25 -19.43 5.58 -11.75
C THR A 25 -18.56 5.40 -10.50
N SER A 26 -19.12 4.85 -9.42
CA SER A 26 -18.40 4.63 -8.14
C SER A 26 -17.39 3.48 -8.20
N THR A 27 -17.65 2.46 -9.03
CA THR A 27 -16.82 1.24 -9.09
C THR A 27 -15.60 1.37 -10.00
N GLN A 28 -15.69 2.09 -11.12
CA GLN A 28 -14.55 2.19 -12.06
C GLN A 28 -13.43 3.13 -11.58
N VAL A 29 -13.75 4.13 -10.76
CA VAL A 29 -12.77 5.13 -10.29
C VAL A 29 -11.86 4.58 -9.19
N LYS A 30 -12.34 3.61 -8.39
CA LYS A 30 -11.56 3.04 -7.28
C LYS A 30 -10.56 1.96 -7.70
N GLU A 31 -10.93 1.04 -8.58
CA GLU A 31 -10.06 -0.12 -8.84
C GLU A 31 -8.92 0.10 -9.84
N SER A 32 -9.10 0.99 -10.81
CA SER A 32 -8.09 1.29 -11.83
C SER A 32 -6.94 2.12 -11.25
N ARG A 33 -7.26 3.19 -10.51
CA ARG A 33 -6.25 4.00 -9.82
C ARG A 33 -5.50 3.17 -8.78
N ILE A 34 -6.19 2.44 -7.89
CA ILE A 34 -5.53 1.72 -6.79
C ILE A 34 -4.51 0.67 -7.28
N ARG A 35 -4.67 0.11 -8.48
CA ARG A 35 -3.74 -0.90 -9.03
C ARG A 35 -2.43 -0.30 -9.52
N GLU A 36 -2.48 0.88 -10.15
CA GLU A 36 -1.30 1.63 -10.62
C GLU A 36 -0.55 2.30 -9.46
N LEU A 37 -1.31 2.72 -8.44
CA LEU A 37 -0.82 3.34 -7.21
C LEU A 37 -0.17 2.36 -6.22
N ARG A 38 -0.32 1.05 -6.43
CA ARG A 38 0.13 0.02 -5.47
C ARG A 38 1.63 -0.24 -5.49
N THR A 39 2.36 0.39 -6.41
CA THR A 39 3.81 0.26 -6.49
C THR A 39 4.47 1.45 -5.79
N PHE A 40 4.99 1.23 -4.59
CA PHE A 40 5.77 2.21 -3.81
C PHE A 40 6.99 2.80 -4.55
N GLY A 41 7.31 2.30 -5.75
CA GLY A 41 8.35 2.88 -6.59
C GLY A 41 7.87 3.20 -7.99
N SER A 42 6.61 3.59 -8.17
CA SER A 42 6.13 4.36 -9.32
C SER A 42 5.94 5.84 -8.90
N ALA A 43 6.00 6.75 -9.87
CA ALA A 43 5.70 8.16 -9.61
C ALA A 43 4.27 8.32 -9.11
N GLU A 44 3.29 7.70 -9.76
CA GLU A 44 1.87 7.79 -9.38
C GLU A 44 1.59 7.27 -7.96
N GLY A 45 2.21 6.15 -7.56
CA GLY A 45 2.10 5.62 -6.19
C GLY A 45 2.62 6.60 -5.13
N PHE A 46 3.70 7.33 -5.44
CA PHE A 46 4.23 8.37 -4.57
C PHE A 46 3.25 9.54 -4.42
N LYS A 47 2.66 10.01 -5.54
CA LYS A 47 1.69 11.12 -5.51
C LYS A 47 0.48 10.78 -4.64
N PHE A 48 -0.11 9.61 -4.85
CA PHE A 48 -1.25 9.15 -4.08
C PHE A 48 -0.95 9.05 -2.58
N MET A 49 0.23 8.54 -2.22
CA MET A 49 0.66 8.48 -0.83
C MET A 49 0.73 9.88 -0.21
N MET A 50 1.28 10.87 -0.92
CA MET A 50 1.37 12.25 -0.41
C MET A 50 0.00 12.91 -0.29
N GLU A 51 -0.87 12.77 -1.29
CA GLU A 51 -2.23 13.29 -1.25
C GLU A 51 -3.05 12.70 -0.08
N HIS A 52 -2.89 11.40 0.19
CA HIS A 52 -3.62 10.71 1.27
C HIS A 52 -3.01 10.92 2.65
N MET A 53 -1.68 11.06 2.75
CA MET A 53 -1.00 11.28 4.02
C MET A 53 -1.23 12.70 4.56
N LEU A 54 -1.28 13.68 3.66
CA LEU A 54 -1.40 15.09 4.01
C LEU A 54 -2.84 15.58 4.13
N GLU A 55 -3.83 14.72 3.84
CA GLU A 55 -5.26 15.04 3.92
C GLU A 55 -5.64 16.34 3.20
N LEU A 56 -5.02 16.59 2.04
CA LEU A 56 -5.17 17.87 1.31
C LEU A 56 -6.61 18.08 0.82
N ASP A 57 -7.11 19.31 0.94
CA ASP A 57 -8.33 19.74 0.27
C ASP A 57 -8.10 19.99 -1.23
N ASP A 58 -9.17 20.24 -1.98
CA ASP A 58 -9.08 20.35 -3.45
C ASP A 58 -8.34 21.61 -3.93
N GLU A 59 -8.40 22.71 -3.17
CA GLU A 59 -7.67 23.94 -3.49
C GLU A 59 -6.16 23.78 -3.24
N GLN A 60 -5.80 23.07 -2.17
CA GLN A 60 -4.42 22.73 -1.83
C GLN A 60 -3.81 21.72 -2.79
N LYS A 61 -4.61 20.75 -3.28
CA LYS A 61 -4.15 19.77 -4.27
C LYS A 61 -3.61 20.47 -5.51
N ASP A 62 -4.35 21.42 -6.08
CA ASP A 62 -3.92 22.09 -7.30
C ASP A 62 -2.65 22.93 -7.10
N ALA A 63 -2.48 23.55 -5.93
CA ALA A 63 -1.28 24.29 -5.59
C ALA A 63 -0.04 23.40 -5.36
N ILE A 64 -0.23 22.21 -4.77
CA ILE A 64 0.85 21.32 -4.32
C ILE A 64 1.22 20.28 -5.39
N ARG A 65 0.28 19.94 -6.29
CA ARG A 65 0.46 18.98 -7.38
C ARG A 65 1.74 19.17 -8.21
N PRO A 66 2.14 20.38 -8.66
CA PRO A 66 3.40 20.54 -9.40
C PRO A 66 4.63 20.11 -8.56
N ILE A 67 4.62 20.37 -7.25
CA ILE A 67 5.70 19.99 -6.34
C ILE A 67 5.72 18.46 -6.20
N VAL A 68 4.57 17.86 -5.91
CA VAL A 68 4.44 16.41 -5.74
C VAL A 68 4.82 15.65 -7.02
N ASP A 69 4.45 16.18 -8.19
CA ASP A 69 4.80 15.60 -9.50
C ASP A 69 6.31 15.62 -9.76
N GLU A 70 7.00 16.70 -9.42
CA GLU A 70 8.45 16.81 -9.57
C GLU A 70 9.18 15.78 -8.71
N TYR A 71 8.83 15.71 -7.43
CA TYR A 71 9.46 14.78 -6.49
C TYR A 71 9.08 13.33 -6.76
N ALA A 72 7.88 13.06 -7.26
CA ALA A 72 7.49 11.74 -7.71
C ALA A 72 8.39 11.21 -8.83
N LYS A 73 8.72 12.05 -9.83
CA LYS A 73 9.64 11.69 -10.92
C LYS A 73 11.06 11.45 -10.40
N LYS A 74 11.58 12.36 -9.57
CA LYS A 74 12.92 12.21 -8.96
C LYS A 74 13.02 10.92 -8.13
N ASN A 75 12.01 10.63 -7.32
CA ASN A 75 11.95 9.41 -6.53
C ASN A 75 11.88 8.16 -7.41
N PHE A 76 11.12 8.20 -8.51
CA PHE A 76 11.05 7.09 -9.47
C PHE A 76 12.41 6.78 -10.09
N GLU A 77 13.13 7.81 -10.55
CA GLU A 77 14.48 7.67 -11.11
C GLU A 77 15.48 7.14 -10.09
N LEU A 78 15.46 7.69 -8.87
CA LEU A 78 16.29 7.23 -7.76
C LEU A 78 16.05 5.75 -7.46
N MET A 79 14.79 5.34 -7.36
CA MET A 79 14.41 3.98 -7.03
C MET A 79 14.69 3.00 -8.18
N LYS A 80 14.63 3.47 -9.43
CA LYS A 80 15.01 2.70 -10.62
C LYS A 80 16.51 2.36 -10.59
N ASN A 81 17.36 3.36 -10.36
CA ASN A 81 18.82 3.18 -10.30
C ASN A 81 19.20 2.29 -9.10
N PHE A 82 18.67 2.59 -7.92
CA PHE A 82 18.89 1.81 -6.71
C PHE A 82 18.55 0.32 -6.88
N ARG A 83 17.42 -0.01 -7.53
CA ARG A 83 17.03 -1.41 -7.78
C ARG A 83 18.04 -2.15 -8.65
N GLY A 84 18.62 -1.48 -9.65
CA GLY A 84 19.64 -2.05 -10.53
C GLY A 84 20.93 -2.34 -9.74
N GLU A 85 21.46 -1.32 -9.07
CA GLU A 85 22.69 -1.41 -8.29
C GLU A 85 22.56 -2.43 -7.15
N PHE A 86 21.46 -2.39 -6.41
CA PHE A 86 21.19 -3.34 -5.33
C PHE A 86 21.11 -4.80 -5.84
N SER A 87 20.56 -5.01 -7.04
CA SER A 87 20.51 -6.35 -7.66
C SER A 87 21.91 -6.88 -7.99
N VAL A 88 22.80 -6.02 -8.49
CA VAL A 88 24.21 -6.37 -8.76
C VAL A 88 24.93 -6.68 -7.45
N LEU A 89 24.85 -5.78 -6.48
CA LEU A 89 25.46 -5.95 -5.16
C LEU A 89 25.05 -7.26 -4.48
N MET A 90 23.75 -7.60 -4.50
CA MET A 90 23.27 -8.83 -3.88
C MET A 90 23.72 -10.10 -4.62
N LYS A 91 23.97 -10.02 -5.94
CA LYS A 91 24.55 -11.14 -6.69
C LYS A 91 26.01 -11.35 -6.34
N GLU A 92 26.77 -10.27 -6.20
CA GLU A 92 28.18 -10.30 -5.79
C GLU A 92 28.30 -10.86 -4.36
N PHE A 93 27.51 -10.33 -3.43
CA PHE A 93 27.40 -10.85 -2.06
C PHE A 93 27.08 -12.36 -2.04
N HIS A 94 26.12 -12.81 -2.84
CA HIS A 94 25.78 -14.23 -2.93
C HIS A 94 26.97 -15.07 -3.42
N LYS A 95 27.64 -14.62 -4.50
CA LYS A 95 28.81 -15.29 -5.08
C LYS A 95 29.97 -15.38 -4.09
N GLU A 96 30.27 -14.31 -3.36
CA GLU A 96 31.36 -14.26 -2.38
C GLU A 96 31.05 -15.08 -1.14
N LEU A 97 29.80 -15.13 -0.70
CA LEU A 97 29.41 -15.87 0.48
C LEU A 97 29.34 -17.38 0.23
N THR A 98 28.92 -17.80 -0.97
CA THR A 98 28.65 -19.22 -1.31
C THR A 98 29.79 -20.20 -0.99
N PRO A 99 31.07 -19.91 -1.27
CA PRO A 99 32.19 -20.80 -0.94
C PRO A 99 32.38 -21.07 0.56
N HIS A 100 31.80 -20.23 1.42
CA HIS A 100 31.94 -20.32 2.89
C HIS A 100 30.73 -20.98 3.56
N LEU A 101 29.75 -21.43 2.79
CA LEU A 101 28.50 -21.98 3.30
C LEU A 101 28.41 -23.48 3.07
N THR A 102 27.68 -24.16 3.96
CA THR A 102 27.27 -25.54 3.72
C THR A 102 26.16 -25.61 2.67
N ALA A 103 25.95 -26.79 2.07
CA ALA A 103 24.90 -26.99 1.08
C ALA A 103 23.50 -26.59 1.60
N GLU A 104 23.19 -26.90 2.86
CA GLU A 104 21.91 -26.53 3.49
C GLU A 104 21.77 -25.00 3.65
N GLN A 105 22.87 -24.29 3.97
CA GLN A 105 22.86 -22.84 4.10
C GLN A 105 22.72 -22.14 2.74
N ILE A 106 23.30 -22.70 1.67
CA ILE A 106 23.14 -22.23 0.30
C ILE A 106 21.67 -22.33 -0.13
N GLU A 107 20.99 -23.42 0.20
CA GLU A 107 19.57 -23.60 -0.10
C GLU A 107 18.71 -22.53 0.60
N ARG A 108 18.92 -22.29 1.89
CA ARG A 108 18.24 -21.21 2.64
C ARG A 108 18.49 -19.83 2.04
N LEU A 109 19.74 -19.55 1.60
CA LEU A 109 20.10 -18.30 0.95
C LEU A 109 19.37 -18.12 -0.40
N ASN A 110 19.23 -19.21 -1.17
CA ASN A 110 18.49 -19.22 -2.43
C ASN A 110 16.98 -19.01 -2.23
N GLU A 111 16.38 -19.64 -1.23
CA GLU A 111 14.98 -19.43 -0.88
C GLU A 111 14.69 -17.99 -0.48
N PHE A 112 15.57 -17.39 0.33
CA PHE A 112 15.47 -15.99 0.72
C PHE A 112 15.45 -15.08 -0.51
N GLY A 113 16.36 -15.30 -1.47
CA GLY A 113 16.39 -14.57 -2.73
C GLY A 113 15.15 -14.78 -3.59
N LYS A 114 14.58 -16.00 -3.61
CA LYS A 114 13.38 -16.34 -4.38
C LYS A 114 12.13 -15.65 -3.83
N ARG A 115 11.93 -15.67 -2.51
CA ARG A 115 10.81 -14.95 -1.85
C ARG A 115 10.83 -13.46 -2.14
N GLY A 116 12.02 -12.85 -2.12
CA GLY A 116 12.19 -11.43 -2.47
C GLY A 116 11.80 -11.11 -3.92
N ARG A 117 12.07 -12.01 -4.87
CA ARG A 117 11.67 -11.85 -6.28
C ARG A 117 10.17 -12.06 -6.49
N GLU A 118 9.58 -13.05 -5.83
CA GLU A 118 8.15 -13.36 -5.93
C GLU A 118 7.29 -12.22 -5.37
N MET A 119 7.69 -11.61 -4.25
CA MET A 119 7.01 -10.42 -3.71
C MET A 119 7.10 -9.20 -4.64
N ARG A 120 8.22 -9.04 -5.36
CA ARG A 120 8.38 -7.96 -6.35
C ARG A 120 7.58 -8.19 -7.63
N GLY A 121 7.52 -9.44 -8.11
CA GLY A 121 6.83 -9.80 -9.37
C GLY A 121 5.30 -9.78 -9.26
N ARG A 122 4.73 -9.91 -8.06
CA ARG A 122 3.28 -9.91 -7.84
C ARG A 122 2.66 -8.52 -7.68
N GLY A 123 3.45 -7.44 -7.61
CA GLY A 123 2.94 -6.09 -7.28
C GLY A 123 2.22 -6.03 -5.92
N GLU A 124 2.32 -7.09 -5.12
CA GLU A 124 1.78 -7.17 -3.78
C GLU A 124 2.81 -6.54 -2.85
N SER A 125 2.70 -5.23 -2.63
CA SER A 125 3.25 -4.66 -1.40
C SER A 125 2.74 -5.53 -0.25
N PRO A 126 3.59 -5.95 0.71
CA PRO A 126 3.10 -6.54 1.95
C PRO A 126 2.01 -5.60 2.44
N ARG A 127 0.75 -6.05 2.41
CA ARG A 127 -0.37 -5.27 2.93
C ARG A 127 0.12 -4.81 4.29
N TYR A 128 0.31 -3.50 4.46
CA TYR A 128 0.63 -2.92 5.75
C TYR A 128 -0.32 -3.59 6.72
N GLY A 129 0.25 -4.47 7.54
CA GLY A 129 -0.52 -5.31 8.41
C GLY A 129 -1.35 -4.34 9.22
N ARG A 130 -2.68 -4.42 9.06
CA ARG A 130 -3.56 -4.04 10.15
C ARG A 130 -2.96 -4.74 11.35
N ARG A 131 -2.29 -3.98 12.23
CA ARG A 131 -2.07 -4.38 13.61
C ARG A 131 -3.47 -4.51 14.18
N ARG A 132 -4.10 -5.66 13.93
CA ARG A 132 -5.17 -6.15 14.77
C ARG A 132 -4.47 -6.61 16.03
N PHE A 133 -4.20 -5.66 16.92
CA PHE A 133 -4.25 -5.97 18.34
C PHE A 133 -5.61 -6.63 18.56
N GLY A 134 -5.61 -7.94 18.77
CA GLY A 134 -6.86 -8.68 18.93
C GLY A 134 -6.75 -10.13 18.49
N ARG A 135 -6.35 -10.96 19.46
CA ARG A 135 -6.83 -12.33 19.66
C ARG A 135 -6.14 -13.40 18.81
N GLY A 136 -4.94 -13.79 19.22
CA GLY A 136 -4.51 -15.19 19.09
C GLY A 136 -5.35 -16.07 20.03
N PRO A 137 -5.75 -17.29 19.62
CA PRO A 137 -6.46 -18.21 20.49
C PRO A 137 -5.44 -18.87 21.43
N GLY A 138 -5.31 -18.35 22.66
CA GLY A 138 -4.44 -19.00 23.66
C GLY A 138 -3.87 -18.12 24.76
N GLY A 139 -4.46 -16.97 25.08
CA GLY A 139 -4.01 -16.11 26.18
C GLY A 139 -5.09 -15.98 27.23
N ASP A 140 -5.34 -17.05 27.97
CA ASP A 140 -6.01 -16.94 29.26
C ASP A 140 -4.97 -16.51 30.31
N GLN A 141 -5.38 -15.64 31.22
CA GLN A 141 -4.66 -15.10 32.39
C GLN A 141 -3.78 -13.85 32.17
N GLY A 142 -4.40 -12.67 32.31
CA GLY A 142 -3.84 -11.58 33.12
C GLY A 142 -4.57 -11.55 34.47
N PRO A 143 -3.94 -11.03 35.55
CA PRO A 143 -3.95 -9.59 35.72
C PRO A 143 -2.65 -9.00 36.28
N GLY A 144 -2.23 -7.86 35.75
CA GLY A 144 -1.09 -7.11 36.28
C GLY A 144 -1.05 -5.68 35.74
N ARG A 145 -1.84 -4.80 36.38
CA ARG A 145 -1.67 -3.34 36.28
C ARG A 145 -0.47 -2.90 37.13
N GLY A 146 0.31 -1.96 36.62
CA GLY A 146 1.28 -1.14 37.38
C GLY A 146 2.00 -0.19 36.42
N GLN A 147 1.42 0.97 36.09
CA GLN A 147 1.76 2.29 36.66
C GLN A 147 3.25 2.68 36.61
N GLY A 148 3.56 3.65 35.73
CA GLY A 148 4.18 4.92 36.13
C GLY A 148 5.71 5.01 36.22
N ARG A 149 6.32 5.67 35.21
CA ARG A 149 7.23 6.82 35.40
C ARG A 149 7.57 7.46 34.04
N PRO A 150 7.37 8.78 33.84
CA PRO A 150 8.04 9.52 32.78
C PRO A 150 9.50 9.82 33.18
N PRO A 151 10.45 9.90 32.23
CA PRO A 151 11.84 10.23 32.54
C PRO A 151 11.97 11.71 32.90
N ASP A 152 12.64 11.95 34.02
CA ASP A 152 12.97 13.27 34.55
C ASP A 152 13.94 14.04 33.62
N SER A 153 13.53 15.27 33.33
CA SER A 153 14.28 16.50 33.04
C SER A 153 15.67 16.48 32.37
N LEU A 154 15.72 17.27 31.28
CA LEU A 154 16.78 18.21 30.90
C LEU A 154 17.64 18.71 32.08
N ASP A 155 18.96 18.52 31.98
CA ASP A 155 20.00 19.57 32.10
C ASP A 155 21.36 18.95 32.45
N ARG A 156 22.31 19.03 31.50
CA ARG A 156 23.66 19.62 31.61
C ARG A 156 24.56 19.18 30.46
#